data_AF-A0A7J2MUA9-F1
#
_entry.id   AF-A0A7J2MUA9-F1
#
_cell.length_a   1.000
_cell.length_b   1.000
_cell.length_c   1.000
_cell.angle_alpha   90.00
_cell.angle_beta   90.00
_cell.angle_gamma   90.00
#
_symmetry.space_group_name_H-M   'P 1'
#
loop_
_entity.id
_entity.type
_entity.pdbx_description
1 polymer ?
#
loop_
_entity_poly.entity_id
_entity_poly.type
_entity_poly.pdbx_seq_one_letter_code
_entity_poly.pdbx_strand_id
1 'polypeptide(L)' 'MIPAKFVSDLAKEMNLKISKGAKDVIIDALEEIALEISFLACLKAKDEGVKTLRREHMESAIKEFYR' A
#
# COMPACT_ATOMS: atom_id res chain seq x y z
N MET A 1 -6.17 -8.89 -0.17
CA MET A 1 -5.57 -9.49 -1.36
C MET A 1 -5.75 -8.56 -2.54
N ILE A 2 -4.66 -8.04 -3.08
CA ILE A 2 -4.71 -7.19 -4.29
C ILE A 2 -5.05 -8.07 -5.49
N PRO A 3 -6.08 -7.75 -6.31
CA PRO A 3 -6.43 -8.59 -7.44
C PRO A 3 -5.30 -8.63 -8.48
N ALA A 4 -4.89 -9.81 -8.95
CA ALA A 4 -3.89 -9.94 -10.02
C ALA A 4 -4.28 -9.20 -11.33
N LYS A 5 -5.58 -8.93 -11.50
CA LYS A 5 -6.11 -8.07 -12.57
C LYS A 5 -5.56 -6.63 -12.47
N PHE A 6 -5.45 -6.07 -11.26
CA PHE A 6 -4.92 -4.72 -11.03
C PHE A 6 -3.50 -4.57 -11.59
N VAL A 7 -2.61 -5.51 -11.29
CA VAL A 7 -1.22 -5.48 -11.80
C VAL A 7 -1.17 -5.62 -13.32
N SER A 8 -2.09 -6.39 -13.90
CA SER A 8 -2.19 -6.55 -15.36
C SER A 8 -2.72 -5.28 -16.04
N ASP A 9 -3.68 -4.60 -15.43
CA ASP A 9 -4.23 -3.33 -15.92
C ASP A 9 -3.17 -2.21 -15.81
N LEU A 10 -2.46 -2.13 -14.68
CA LEU A 10 -1.34 -1.22 -14.48
C LEU A 10 -0.24 -1.42 -15.54
N ALA A 11 0.14 -2.68 -15.82
CA ALA A 11 1.12 -2.98 -16.86
C ALA A 11 0.67 -2.47 -18.23
N LYS A 12 -0.62 -2.62 -18.55
CA LYS A 12 -1.21 -2.17 -19.80
C LYS A 12 -1.21 -0.64 -19.91
N GLU A 13 -1.58 0.06 -18.85
CA GLU A 13 -1.54 1.53 -18.80
C GLU A 13 -0.12 2.06 -19.02
N MET A 14 0.89 1.37 -18.46
CA MET A 14 2.30 1.72 -18.62
C MET A 14 2.92 1.23 -19.95
N ASN A 15 2.14 0.59 -20.82
CA ASN A 15 2.60 -0.05 -22.06
C ASN A 15 3.75 -1.05 -21.85
N LEU A 16 3.68 -1.84 -20.77
CA LEU A 16 4.66 -2.85 -20.39
C LEU A 16 4.12 -4.27 -20.57
N LYS A 17 5.01 -5.21 -20.91
CA LYS A 17 4.76 -6.64 -20.80
C LYS A 17 5.33 -7.15 -19.48
N ILE A 18 4.48 -7.68 -18.61
CA ILE A 18 4.88 -8.26 -17.33
C ILE A 18 4.86 -9.79 -17.41
N SER A 19 5.97 -10.42 -17.00
CA SER A 19 6.09 -11.88 -16.87
C SER A 19 5.24 -12.39 -15.70
N LYS A 20 4.83 -13.67 -15.71
CA LYS A 20 4.04 -14.24 -14.60
C LYS A 20 4.72 -14.05 -13.24
N GLY A 21 6.01 -14.37 -13.13
CA GLY A 21 6.76 -14.23 -11.88
C GLY A 21 6.86 -12.78 -11.38
N ALA A 22 6.94 -11.79 -12.29
CA ALA A 22 6.93 -10.39 -11.90
C ALA A 22 5.55 -9.93 -11.38
N LYS A 23 4.43 -10.54 -11.82
CA LYS A 23 3.10 -10.20 -11.29
C LYS A 23 3.00 -10.53 -9.80
N ASP A 24 3.43 -11.73 -9.42
CA ASP A 24 3.33 -12.23 -8.04
C ASP A 24 4.17 -11.34 -7.12
N VAL A 25 5.41 -11.02 -7.51
CA VAL A 25 6.30 -10.13 -6.76
C VAL A 25 5.72 -8.71 -6.58
N ILE A 26 5.03 -8.17 -7.59
CA ILE A 26 4.39 -6.84 -7.48
C ILE A 26 3.23 -6.89 -6.49
N ILE A 27 2.44 -7.97 -6.49
CA ILE A 27 1.33 -8.14 -5.53
C ILE A 27 1.89 -8.16 -4.11
N ASP A 28 2.91 -8.98 -3.87
CA ASP A 28 3.56 -9.10 -2.55
C ASP A 28 4.11 -7.74 -2.10
N ALA A 29 4.83 -7.03 -2.97
CA ALA A 29 5.38 -5.72 -2.66
C ALA A 29 4.29 -4.68 -2.32
N LEU A 30 3.17 -4.67 -3.04
CA LEU A 30 2.07 -3.76 -2.76
C LEU A 30 1.38 -4.10 -1.42
N GLU A 31 1.29 -5.38 -1.06
CA GLU A 31 0.74 -5.81 0.24
C GLU A 31 1.67 -5.43 1.39
N GLU A 32 2.99 -5.58 1.24
CA GLU A 32 3.98 -5.13 2.23
C GLU A 32 3.94 -3.62 2.44
N ILE A 33 3.89 -2.83 1.36
CA ILE A 33 3.78 -1.36 1.44
C ILE A 33 2.47 -0.96 2.15
N ALA A 34 1.36 -1.60 1.79
CA ALA A 34 0.06 -1.31 2.41
C ALA A 34 0.06 -1.66 3.91
N LEU A 35 0.72 -2.76 4.29
CA LEU A 35 0.85 -3.17 5.69
C LEU A 35 1.67 -2.15 6.49
N GLU A 36 2.82 -1.71 5.97
CA GLU A 36 3.70 -0.75 6.63
C GLU A 36 3.00 0.60 6.86
N ILE A 37 2.38 1.14 5.80
CA ILE A 37 1.61 2.40 5.90
C ILE A 37 0.47 2.27 6.92
N SER A 38 -0.24 1.14 6.90
CA SER A 38 -1.34 0.87 7.85
C SER A 38 -0.82 0.80 9.29
N PHE A 39 0.35 0.19 9.51
CA PHE A 39 0.97 0.09 10.81
C PHE A 39 1.36 1.47 11.36
N LEU A 40 2.04 2.29 10.56
CA LEU A 40 2.40 3.67 10.92
C LEU A 40 1.16 4.51 11.27
N ALA A 41 0.09 4.39 10.48
CA ALA A 41 -1.16 5.11 10.75
C ALA A 41 -1.81 4.67 12.07
N CYS A 42 -1.77 3.37 12.37
CA CYS A 42 -2.26 2.82 13.64
C CYS A 42 -1.41 3.29 14.84
N LEU A 43 -0.09 3.36 14.68
CA LEU A 43 0.81 3.89 15.71
C LEU A 43 0.47 5.35 16.03
N LYS A 44 0.27 6.19 15.01
CA LYS A 44 -0.13 7.60 15.21
C LYS A 44 -1.46 7.73 15.96
N ALA A 45 -2.47 6.96 15.54
CA ALA A 45 -3.75 6.92 16.23
C ALA A 45 -3.61 6.51 17.71
N LYS A 46 -2.75 5.52 17.98
CA LYS A 46 -2.43 5.05 19.32
C LYS A 46 -1.73 6.13 20.15
N ASP A 47 -0.75 6.83 19.59
CA ASP A 47 0.02 7.88 20.27
C ASP A 47 -0.85 9.10 20.62
N GLU A 48 -1.85 9.40 19.78
CA GLU A 48 -2.88 10.41 20.06
C GLU A 48 -3.92 9.94 21.11
N GLY A 49 -3.89 8.67 21.51
CA GLY A 49 -4.84 8.08 22.46
C GLY A 49 -6.24 7.84 21.87
N VAL A 50 -6.39 7.82 20.55
CA VAL A 50 -7.68 7.61 19.88
C VAL A 50 -7.85 6.14 19.44
N LYS A 51 -9.08 5.63 19.57
CA LYS A 51 -9.42 4.25 19.18
C LYS A 51 -9.93 4.12 17.74
N THR A 52 -10.05 5.24 17.04
CA THR A 52 -10.58 5.30 15.68
C THR A 52 -9.48 5.75 14.72
N LEU A 53 -9.17 4.93 13.73
CA LEU A 53 -8.29 5.31 12.64
C LEU A 53 -9.01 6.32 11.73
N ARG A 54 -8.46 7.53 11.63
CA ARG A 54 -9.01 8.62 10.79
C ARG A 54 -8.19 8.77 9.52
N ARG A 55 -8.80 9.46 8.55
CA ARG A 55 -8.16 9.80 7.27
C ARG A 55 -6.84 10.54 7.46
N GLU A 56 -6.78 11.50 8.37
CA GLU A 56 -5.55 12.26 8.66
C GLU A 56 -4.38 11.38 9.12
N HIS A 57 -4.62 10.31 9.88
CA HIS A 57 -3.56 9.39 10.29
C HIS A 57 -3.00 8.63 9.09
N MET A 58 -3.86 8.20 8.16
CA MET A 58 -3.46 7.54 6.91
C MET A 58 -2.67 8.50 6.02
N GLU A 59 -3.15 9.73 5.80
CA GLU A 59 -2.46 10.73 4.98
C GLU A 59 -1.10 11.11 5.59
N SER A 60 -1.02 11.19 6.92
CA SER A 60 0.22 11.43 7.64
C SER A 60 1.19 10.25 7.52
N ALA A 61 0.72 9.00 7.61
CA ALA A 61 1.54 7.80 7.43
C ALA A 61 2.08 7.66 6.00
N ILE A 62 1.24 7.94 4.99
CA ILE A 62 1.67 7.95 3.58
C ILE A 62 2.80 8.96 3.37
N LYS A 63 2.66 10.18 3.90
CA LYS A 63 3.71 11.21 3.79
C LYS A 63 5.02 10.83 4.49
N GLU A 64 4.94 10.03 5.54
CA GLU A 64 6.11 9.55 6.28
C GLU A 64 6.80 8.39 5.55
N PHE A 65 6.03 7.44 4.99
CA PHE A 65 6.57 6.31 4.26
C PHE A 65 7.39 6.70 3.01
N TYR A 66 7.02 7.80 2.34
CA TYR A 66 7.72 8.29 1.14
C TYR A 66 8.84 9.32 1.41
N ARG A 67 9.17 9.60 2.69
CA ARG A 67 10.27 10.51 3.07
C ARG A 67 11.59 9.75 3.20
#